data_AF-A0A1H5ZLV6-F1
#
_entry.id   AF-A0A1H5ZLV6-F1
#
_cell.length_a   1.000
_cell.length_b   1.000
_cell.length_c   1.000
_cell.angle_alpha   90.00
_cell.angle_beta   90.00
_cell.angle_gamma   90.00
#
_symmetry.space_group_name_H-M   'P 1'
#
loop_
_entity.id
_entity.type
_entity.pdbx_description
1 polymer ?
#
loop_
_entity_poly.entity_id
_entity_poly.type
_entity_poly.pdbx_seq_one_letter_code
_entity_poly.pdbx_strand_id
1 'polypeptide(L)'
;MDTSLVTAIIRAGLTLLTQAVSDVTGDPGELRSKARDCAQCAQQVGAAAGATNQVVTQLGETWNGRGYDACRQQSDGFVDQLTNVLKVALEKESQRLTAASDALVQARSTAQQHKADFLQKAMEIVQRMMDGIRAAQGMSSPWREVAIALAIMNAVVQATQLKSQSEASAEQNKNALSQTLTTLFADSGTPAAVAA
;
A
#
# COMPACT_ATOMS: atom_id res chain seq x y z
N MET A 1 -26.33 -28.83 20.11
CA MET A 1 -25.31 -28.07 19.34
C MET A 1 -25.60 -26.60 19.56
N ASP A 2 -24.62 -25.84 20.04
CA ASP A 2 -24.81 -24.45 20.48
C ASP A 2 -24.42 -23.47 19.35
N THR A 3 -25.29 -22.50 19.08
CA THR A 3 -25.07 -21.39 18.12
C THR A 3 -23.82 -20.55 18.43
N SER A 4 -23.27 -20.69 19.64
CA SER A 4 -22.00 -20.09 20.06
C SER A 4 -20.83 -20.44 19.15
N LEU A 5 -20.81 -21.62 18.54
CA LEU A 5 -19.72 -22.04 17.63
C LEU A 5 -19.69 -21.20 16.35
N VAL A 6 -20.84 -20.92 15.73
CA VAL A 6 -20.95 -20.07 14.54
C VAL A 6 -20.47 -18.65 14.86
N THR A 7 -20.89 -18.13 16.02
CA THR A 7 -20.49 -16.81 16.49
C THR A 7 -18.98 -16.72 16.77
N ALA A 8 -18.38 -17.79 17.31
CA ALA A 8 -16.94 -17.87 17.56
C ALA A 8 -16.12 -17.88 16.26
N ILE A 9 -16.56 -18.62 15.23
CA ILE A 9 -15.90 -18.66 13.91
C ILE A 9 -15.93 -17.28 13.25
N ILE A 10 -17.10 -16.62 13.28
CA ILE A 10 -17.26 -15.26 12.73
C ILE A 10 -16.36 -14.27 13.48
N ARG A 11 -16.33 -14.33 14.82
CA ARG A 11 -15.47 -13.46 15.62
C ARG A 11 -13.99 -13.67 15.29
N ALA A 12 -13.55 -14.92 15.13
CA ALA A 12 -12.17 -15.23 14.73
C ALA A 12 -11.82 -14.62 13.35
N GLY A 13 -12.72 -14.73 12.36
CA GLY A 13 -12.54 -14.11 11.05
C GLY A 13 -12.47 -12.58 11.12
N LEU A 14 -13.31 -11.95 11.96
CA LEU A 14 -13.28 -10.50 12.18
C LEU A 14 -11.96 -10.02 12.82
N THR A 15 -11.44 -10.78 13.78
CA THR A 15 -10.13 -10.51 14.39
C THR A 15 -9.02 -10.55 13.35
N LEU A 16 -8.99 -11.59 12.49
CA LEU A 16 -8.02 -11.72 11.41
C LEU A 16 -8.05 -10.55 10.42
N LEU A 17 -9.24 -10.15 9.97
CA LEU A 17 -9.38 -9.03 9.03
C LEU A 17 -9.04 -7.69 9.69
N THR A 18 -9.32 -7.54 10.99
CA THR A 18 -8.90 -6.35 11.74
C THR A 18 -7.38 -6.30 11.88
N GLN A 19 -6.73 -7.45 12.11
CA GLN A 19 -5.27 -7.53 12.11
C GLN A 19 -4.70 -7.23 10.72
N ALA A 20 -5.27 -7.77 9.64
CA ALA A 20 -4.83 -7.49 8.27
C ALA A 20 -4.92 -6.00 7.90
N VAL A 21 -5.96 -5.29 8.37
CA VAL A 21 -6.04 -3.82 8.23
C VAL A 21 -4.94 -3.12 9.02
N SER A 22 -4.59 -3.63 10.21
CA SER A 22 -3.52 -3.09 11.06
C SER A 22 -2.12 -3.39 10.52
N ASP A 23 -1.93 -4.51 9.83
CA ASP A 23 -0.65 -4.96 9.28
C ASP A 23 -0.23 -4.17 8.02
N VAL A 24 -1.17 -3.45 7.39
CA VAL A 24 -0.84 -2.40 6.42
C VAL A 24 -0.24 -1.22 7.18
N THR A 25 1.07 -1.30 7.42
CA THR A 25 1.85 -0.32 8.19
C THR A 25 2.41 0.79 7.30
N GLY A 26 2.62 1.97 7.89
CA GLY A 26 3.14 3.17 7.21
C GLY A 26 2.12 4.31 7.15
N ASP A 27 2.60 5.55 7.07
CA ASP A 27 1.76 6.74 6.92
C ASP A 27 1.86 7.28 5.48
N PRO A 28 0.80 7.10 4.65
CA PRO A 28 0.74 7.68 3.32
C PRO A 28 0.92 9.20 3.32
N GLY A 29 0.48 9.88 4.38
CA GLY A 29 0.66 11.32 4.56
C GLY A 29 2.13 11.72 4.69
N GLU A 30 2.89 10.99 5.51
CA GLU A 30 4.33 11.19 5.67
C GLU A 30 5.09 10.92 4.37
N LEU A 31 4.75 9.84 3.65
CA LEU A 31 5.34 9.53 2.35
C LEU A 31 5.07 10.63 1.31
N ARG A 32 3.84 11.15 1.25
CA ARG A 32 3.49 12.28 0.37
C ARG A 32 4.14 13.59 0.80
N SER A 33 4.43 13.77 2.09
CA SER A 33 5.20 14.93 2.55
C SER A 33 6.63 14.84 2.03
N LYS A 34 7.30 13.71 2.28
CA LYS A 34 8.68 13.49 1.81
C LYS A 34 8.81 13.53 0.28
N ALA A 35 7.81 13.01 -0.45
CA ALA A 35 7.77 13.13 -1.91
C ALA A 35 7.79 14.60 -2.36
N ARG A 36 6.98 15.45 -1.71
CA ARG A 36 6.96 16.90 -1.99
C ARG A 36 8.29 17.56 -1.65
N ASP A 37 8.92 17.20 -0.53
CA ASP A 37 10.24 17.70 -0.16
C ASP A 37 11.31 17.32 -1.20
N CYS A 38 11.30 16.08 -1.70
CA CYS A 38 12.18 15.62 -2.78
C CYS A 38 11.94 16.42 -4.07
N ALA A 39 10.68 16.62 -4.48
CA ALA A 39 10.34 17.41 -5.66
C ALA A 39 10.79 18.87 -5.53
N GLN A 40 10.62 19.48 -4.36
CA GLN A 40 11.07 20.84 -4.08
C GLN A 40 12.60 20.94 -4.10
N CYS A 41 13.30 19.96 -3.53
CA CYS A 41 14.75 19.89 -3.57
C CYS A 41 15.27 19.74 -5.01
N ALA A 42 14.62 18.92 -5.85
CA ALA A 42 14.94 18.78 -7.27
C ALA A 42 14.81 20.11 -8.03
N GLN A 43 13.77 20.91 -7.73
CA GLN A 43 13.61 22.25 -8.31
C GLN A 43 14.73 23.20 -7.89
N GLN A 44 15.10 23.20 -6.60
CA GLN A 44 16.21 24.03 -6.09
C GLN A 44 17.55 23.66 -6.73
N VAL A 45 17.83 22.37 -6.88
CA VAL A 45 19.04 21.87 -7.56
C VAL A 45 19.05 22.31 -9.03
N GLY A 46 17.93 22.19 -9.73
CA GLY A 46 17.81 22.67 -11.12
C GLY A 46 17.99 24.18 -11.24
N ALA A 47 17.45 24.96 -10.31
CA ALA A 47 17.63 26.41 -10.27
C ALA A 47 19.09 26.80 -10.00
N ALA A 48 19.77 26.13 -9.06
CA ALA A 48 21.19 26.34 -8.76
C ALA A 48 22.09 25.99 -9.97
N ALA A 49 21.79 24.89 -10.66
CA ALA A 49 22.50 24.50 -11.88
C ALA A 49 22.33 25.55 -12.99
N GLY A 50 21.09 26.03 -13.19
CA GLY A 50 20.79 27.10 -14.15
C GLY A 50 21.50 28.43 -13.81
N ALA A 51 21.47 28.83 -12.54
CA ALA A 51 22.17 30.04 -12.07
C ALA A 51 23.69 29.93 -12.26
N THR A 52 24.28 28.76 -11.96
CA THR A 52 25.71 28.50 -12.17
C THR A 52 26.09 28.65 -13.64
N ASN A 53 25.31 28.05 -14.55
CA ASN A 53 25.54 28.17 -15.99
C ASN A 53 25.42 29.62 -16.48
N GLN A 54 24.45 30.37 -15.97
CA GLN A 54 24.27 31.79 -16.31
C GLN A 54 25.46 32.65 -15.86
N VAL A 55 25.93 32.47 -14.62
CA VAL A 55 27.10 33.21 -14.10
C VAL A 55 28.35 32.92 -14.94
N VAL A 56 28.60 31.65 -15.28
CA VAL A 56 29.76 31.26 -16.09
C VAL A 56 29.66 31.83 -17.50
N THR A 57 28.46 31.83 -18.09
CA THR A 57 28.22 32.45 -19.40
C THR A 57 28.49 33.95 -19.37
N GLN A 58 28.02 34.66 -18.35
CA GLN A 58 28.27 36.10 -18.17
C GLN A 58 29.75 36.43 -17.95
N LEU A 59 30.49 35.58 -17.21
CA LEU A 59 31.93 35.74 -17.06
C LEU A 59 32.66 35.69 -18.41
N GLY A 60 32.18 34.86 -19.34
CA GLY A 60 32.73 34.75 -20.69
C GLY A 60 32.57 35.98 -21.58
N GLU A 61 31.71 36.93 -21.21
CA GLU A 61 31.54 38.19 -21.95
C GLU A 61 32.77 39.11 -21.77
N THR A 62 33.49 38.96 -20.66
CA THR A 62 34.61 39.85 -20.28
C THR A 62 35.93 39.11 -20.06
N TRP A 63 35.89 37.82 -19.72
CA TRP A 63 37.07 36.99 -19.51
C TRP A 63 37.25 36.00 -20.67
N ASN A 64 38.40 36.07 -21.33
CA ASN A 64 38.75 35.19 -22.46
C ASN A 64 40.07 34.45 -22.25
N GLY A 65 40.22 33.29 -22.89
CA GLY A 65 41.43 32.47 -22.93
C GLY A 65 41.37 31.20 -22.06
N ARG A 66 42.47 30.44 -22.03
CA ARG A 66 42.50 29.07 -21.47
C ARG A 66 42.00 28.93 -20.03
N GLY A 67 42.16 29.97 -19.20
CA GLY A 67 41.66 29.97 -17.82
C GLY A 67 40.12 30.00 -17.76
N TYR A 68 39.49 30.78 -18.64
CA TYR A 68 38.04 30.79 -18.79
C TYR A 68 37.55 29.46 -19.35
N ASP A 69 38.22 28.93 -20.38
CA ASP A 69 37.85 27.64 -20.99
C ASP A 69 37.84 26.51 -19.95
N ALA A 70 38.85 26.46 -19.07
CA ALA A 70 38.91 25.48 -17.98
C ALA A 70 37.79 25.68 -16.94
N CYS A 71 37.52 26.93 -16.54
CA CYS A 71 36.43 27.25 -15.61
C CYS A 71 35.06 26.86 -16.19
N ARG A 72 34.83 27.17 -17.47
CA ARG A 72 33.62 26.80 -18.20
C ARG A 72 33.45 25.28 -18.25
N GLN A 73 34.48 24.56 -18.68
CA GLN A 73 34.43 23.10 -18.80
C GLN A 73 34.15 22.41 -17.47
N GLN A 74 34.74 22.89 -16.37
CA GLN A 74 34.48 22.32 -15.04
C GLN A 74 33.08 22.66 -14.53
N SER A 75 32.58 23.86 -14.84
CA SER A 75 31.22 24.27 -14.47
C SER A 75 30.16 23.52 -15.26
N ASP A 76 30.37 23.28 -16.55
CA ASP A 76 29.49 22.47 -17.39
C ASP A 76 29.37 21.05 -16.80
N GLY A 77 30.49 20.42 -16.43
CA GLY A 77 30.48 19.12 -15.77
C GLY A 77 29.75 19.10 -14.42
N PHE A 78 29.88 20.17 -13.62
CA PHE A 78 29.16 20.31 -12.35
C PHE A 78 27.66 20.52 -12.55
N VAL A 79 27.25 21.34 -13.52
CA VAL A 79 25.85 21.58 -13.90
C VAL A 79 25.21 20.28 -14.40
N ASP A 80 25.95 19.49 -15.18
CA ASP A 80 25.51 18.16 -15.63
C ASP A 80 25.32 17.19 -14.46
N GLN A 81 26.23 17.18 -13.48
CA GLN A 81 26.07 16.35 -12.27
C GLN A 81 24.84 16.76 -11.45
N LEU A 82 24.65 18.06 -11.21
CA LEU A 82 23.47 18.57 -10.49
C LEU A 82 22.18 18.19 -11.22
N THR A 83 22.14 18.34 -12.53
CA THR A 83 20.91 18.15 -13.31
C THR A 83 20.64 16.68 -13.58
N ASN A 84 21.60 15.94 -14.11
CA ASN A 84 21.38 14.58 -14.61
C ASN A 84 21.54 13.50 -13.54
N VAL A 85 22.18 13.82 -12.41
CA VAL A 85 22.33 12.88 -11.29
C VAL A 85 21.41 13.29 -10.14
N LEU A 86 21.65 14.45 -9.52
CA LEU A 86 20.98 14.78 -8.26
C LEU A 86 19.50 15.13 -8.46
N LYS A 87 19.18 16.03 -9.39
CA LYS A 87 17.79 16.40 -9.69
C LYS A 87 16.97 15.20 -10.16
N VAL A 88 17.48 14.43 -11.13
CA VAL A 88 16.80 13.22 -11.63
C VAL A 88 16.60 12.19 -10.52
N ALA A 89 17.58 11.97 -9.63
CA ALA A 89 17.44 11.05 -8.51
C ALA A 89 16.34 11.50 -7.53
N LEU A 90 16.27 12.80 -7.21
CA LEU A 90 15.24 13.37 -6.34
C LEU A 90 13.84 13.28 -6.98
N GLU A 91 13.72 13.51 -8.29
CA GLU A 91 12.45 13.35 -9.02
C GLU A 91 11.98 11.90 -9.03
N LYS A 92 12.88 10.95 -9.27
CA LYS A 92 12.59 9.51 -9.18
C LYS A 92 12.17 9.10 -7.77
N GLU A 93 12.85 9.62 -6.74
CA GLU A 93 12.50 9.34 -5.35
C GLU A 93 11.13 9.89 -5.00
N SER A 94 10.80 11.11 -5.44
CA SER A 94 9.46 11.69 -5.28
C SER A 94 8.38 10.82 -5.92
N GLN A 95 8.61 10.34 -7.15
CA GLN A 95 7.66 9.45 -7.84
C GLN A 95 7.49 8.13 -7.09
N ARG A 96 8.60 7.54 -6.61
CA ARG A 96 8.59 6.30 -5.84
C ARG A 96 7.81 6.42 -4.54
N LEU A 97 8.06 7.48 -3.75
CA LEU A 97 7.37 7.74 -2.50
C LEU A 97 5.87 7.98 -2.71
N THR A 98 5.50 8.65 -3.81
CA THR A 98 4.10 8.85 -4.21
C THR A 98 3.43 7.51 -4.54
N ALA A 99 4.08 6.67 -5.36
CA ALA A 99 3.57 5.35 -5.71
C ALA A 99 3.44 4.42 -4.50
N ALA A 100 4.41 4.46 -3.57
CA ALA A 100 4.34 3.71 -2.32
C ALA A 100 3.18 4.16 -1.43
N SER A 101 2.94 5.48 -1.34
CA SER A 101 1.75 6.03 -0.67
C SER A 101 0.46 5.51 -1.29
N ASP A 102 0.34 5.54 -2.62
CA ASP A 102 -0.87 5.11 -3.30
C ASP A 102 -1.12 3.60 -3.12
N ALA A 103 -0.06 2.78 -3.16
CA ALA A 103 -0.12 1.35 -2.87
C ALA A 103 -0.62 1.07 -1.44
N LEU A 104 -0.14 1.82 -0.44
CA LEU A 104 -0.61 1.70 0.95
C LEU A 104 -2.08 2.09 1.09
N VAL A 105 -2.51 3.19 0.46
CA VAL A 105 -3.91 3.63 0.46
C VAL A 105 -4.81 2.56 -0.17
N GLN A 106 -4.40 2.02 -1.32
CA GLN A 106 -5.13 0.96 -2.00
C GLN A 106 -5.22 -0.31 -1.15
N ALA A 107 -4.10 -0.78 -0.60
CA ALA A 107 -4.07 -1.98 0.25
C ALA A 107 -4.96 -1.83 1.49
N ARG A 108 -4.98 -0.65 2.12
CA ARG A 108 -5.85 -0.35 3.26
C ARG A 108 -7.33 -0.32 2.85
N SER A 109 -7.65 0.31 1.73
CA SER A 109 -9.02 0.35 1.19
C SER A 109 -9.55 -1.05 0.89
N THR A 110 -8.75 -1.89 0.20
CA THR A 110 -9.08 -3.29 -0.10
C THR A 110 -9.31 -4.10 1.19
N ALA A 111 -8.44 -3.94 2.20
CA ALA A 111 -8.61 -4.62 3.48
C ALA A 111 -9.89 -4.18 4.22
N GLN A 112 -10.25 -2.90 4.16
CA GLN A 112 -11.50 -2.38 4.72
C GLN A 112 -12.72 -2.93 3.98
N GLN A 113 -12.66 -3.03 2.65
CA GLN A 113 -13.72 -3.60 1.83
C GLN A 113 -13.93 -5.08 2.16
N HIS A 114 -12.86 -5.88 2.22
CA HIS A 114 -12.95 -7.29 2.63
C HIS A 114 -13.58 -7.45 4.02
N LYS A 115 -13.25 -6.56 4.97
CA LYS A 115 -13.88 -6.55 6.30
C LYS A 115 -15.38 -6.25 6.24
N ALA A 116 -15.80 -5.27 5.43
CA ALA A 116 -17.21 -4.95 5.26
C ALA A 116 -17.98 -6.11 4.60
N ASP A 117 -17.44 -6.69 3.54
CA ASP A 117 -18.03 -7.82 2.83
C ASP A 117 -18.15 -9.06 3.74
N PHE A 118 -17.13 -9.32 4.56
CA PHE A 118 -17.16 -10.38 5.56
C PHE A 118 -18.28 -10.17 6.58
N LEU A 119 -18.42 -8.96 7.11
CA LEU A 119 -19.47 -8.63 8.07
C LEU A 119 -20.86 -8.84 7.48
N GLN A 120 -21.09 -8.40 6.24
CA GLN A 120 -22.36 -8.59 5.56
C GLN A 120 -22.69 -10.08 5.40
N LYS A 121 -21.77 -10.87 4.83
CA LYS A 121 -21.98 -12.31 4.63
C LYS A 121 -22.12 -13.07 5.94
N ALA A 122 -21.38 -12.68 6.98
CA ALA A 122 -21.50 -13.26 8.31
C ALA A 122 -22.90 -13.03 8.92
N MET A 123 -23.47 -11.82 8.78
CA MET A 123 -24.84 -11.54 9.22
C MET A 123 -25.86 -12.40 8.45
N GLU A 124 -25.70 -12.55 7.13
CA GLU A 124 -26.59 -13.40 6.32
C GLU A 124 -26.58 -14.86 6.79
N ILE A 125 -25.40 -15.41 7.14
CA ILE A 125 -25.27 -16.77 7.68
C ILE A 125 -26.02 -16.90 9.01
N VAL A 126 -25.83 -15.95 9.93
CA VAL A 126 -26.51 -15.95 11.23
C VAL A 126 -28.02 -15.82 11.06
N GLN A 127 -28.47 -14.96 10.16
CA GLN A 127 -29.90 -14.76 9.90
C GLN A 127 -30.55 -16.03 9.34
N ARG A 128 -29.94 -16.66 8.32
CA ARG A 128 -30.43 -17.94 7.77
C ARG A 128 -30.46 -19.06 8.80
N MET A 129 -29.45 -19.11 9.69
CA MET A 129 -29.44 -20.05 10.80
C MET A 129 -30.63 -19.82 11.74
N MET A 130 -30.85 -18.57 12.16
CA MET A 130 -31.94 -18.20 13.07
C MET A 130 -33.32 -18.45 12.44
N ASP A 131 -33.49 -18.19 11.14
CA ASP A 131 -34.73 -18.48 10.43
C ASP A 131 -34.99 -19.98 10.33
N GLY A 132 -33.96 -20.79 10.06
CA GLY A 132 -34.05 -22.25 10.09
C GLY A 132 -34.42 -22.80 11.48
N ILE A 133 -33.85 -22.23 12.54
CA ILE A 133 -34.19 -22.59 13.92
C ILE A 133 -35.65 -22.22 14.24
N ARG A 134 -36.11 -21.02 13.87
CA ARG A 134 -37.49 -20.58 14.09
C ARG A 134 -38.48 -21.47 13.33
N ALA A 135 -38.19 -21.80 12.08
CA ALA A 135 -39.03 -22.70 11.29
C ALA A 135 -39.15 -24.09 11.94
N ALA A 136 -38.05 -24.59 12.54
CA ALA A 136 -38.04 -25.86 13.24
C ALA A 136 -38.85 -25.83 14.56
N GLN A 137 -39.03 -24.68 15.21
CA GLN A 137 -39.76 -24.58 16.49
C GLN A 137 -41.24 -25.00 16.37
N GLY A 138 -41.84 -24.92 15.18
CA GLY A 138 -43.20 -25.41 14.91
C GLY A 138 -43.31 -26.92 14.73
N MET A 139 -42.19 -27.67 14.74
CA MET A 139 -42.17 -29.11 14.53
C MET A 139 -42.29 -29.90 15.84
N SER A 140 -42.81 -31.12 15.77
CA SER A 140 -42.80 -32.09 16.87
C SER A 140 -41.38 -32.67 17.09
N SER A 141 -41.08 -33.04 18.34
CA SER A 141 -39.85 -33.80 18.65
C SER A 141 -39.98 -35.24 18.10
N PRO A 142 -38.93 -35.85 17.52
CA PRO A 142 -37.52 -35.39 17.46
C PRO A 142 -37.16 -34.57 16.20
N TRP A 143 -38.08 -34.41 15.24
CA TRP A 143 -37.83 -33.71 13.97
C TRP A 143 -37.40 -32.26 14.17
N ARG A 144 -37.93 -31.59 15.18
CA ARG A 144 -37.50 -30.25 15.62
C ARG A 144 -36.00 -30.20 15.93
N GLU A 145 -35.50 -31.14 16.73
CA GLU A 145 -34.11 -31.17 17.18
C GLU A 145 -33.15 -31.45 16.01
N VAL A 146 -33.56 -32.34 15.10
CA VAL A 146 -32.83 -32.63 13.85
C VAL A 146 -32.77 -31.39 12.95
N ALA A 147 -33.89 -30.71 12.74
CA ALA A 147 -33.94 -29.51 11.90
C ALA A 147 -33.11 -28.35 12.47
N ILE A 148 -33.14 -28.14 13.79
CA ILE A 148 -32.27 -27.17 14.48
C ILE A 148 -30.79 -27.55 14.29
N ALA A 149 -30.43 -28.82 14.48
CA ALA A 149 -29.06 -29.29 14.33
C ALA A 149 -28.54 -29.07 12.89
N LEU A 150 -29.36 -29.37 11.88
CA LEU A 150 -29.03 -29.14 10.47
C LEU A 150 -28.84 -27.65 10.14
N ALA A 151 -29.70 -26.77 10.66
CA ALA A 151 -29.56 -25.32 10.48
C ALA A 151 -28.23 -24.82 11.06
N ILE A 152 -27.84 -25.30 12.25
CA ILE A 152 -26.58 -24.96 12.90
C ILE A 152 -25.39 -25.54 12.12
N MET A 153 -25.42 -26.81 11.71
CA MET A 153 -24.34 -27.43 10.94
C MET A 153 -24.09 -26.70 9.61
N ASN A 154 -25.16 -26.37 8.87
CA ASN A 154 -25.04 -25.61 7.63
C ASN A 154 -24.44 -24.22 7.84
N ALA A 155 -24.78 -23.56 8.95
CA ALA A 155 -24.21 -22.26 9.30
C ALA A 155 -22.73 -22.37 9.72
N VAL A 156 -22.33 -23.43 10.43
CA VAL A 156 -20.93 -23.71 10.77
C VAL A 156 -20.08 -23.92 9.51
N VAL A 157 -20.57 -24.72 8.55
CA VAL A 157 -19.86 -24.96 7.29
C VAL A 157 -19.69 -23.66 6.51
N GLN A 158 -20.76 -22.87 6.35
CA GLN A 158 -20.71 -21.59 5.66
C GLN A 158 -19.77 -20.59 6.36
N ALA A 159 -19.83 -20.49 7.70
CA ALA A 159 -18.95 -19.61 8.46
C ALA A 159 -17.48 -20.02 8.35
N THR A 160 -17.19 -21.32 8.34
CA THR A 160 -15.83 -21.86 8.18
C THR A 160 -15.29 -21.55 6.79
N GLN A 161 -16.10 -21.76 5.75
CA GLN A 161 -15.72 -21.44 4.36
C GLN A 161 -15.49 -19.94 4.18
N LEU A 162 -16.37 -19.10 4.73
CA LEU A 162 -16.23 -17.64 4.68
C LEU A 162 -14.95 -17.18 5.38
N LYS A 163 -14.63 -17.75 6.54
CA LYS A 163 -13.38 -17.47 7.26
C LYS A 163 -12.16 -17.85 6.40
N SER A 164 -12.13 -19.05 5.83
CA SER A 164 -11.00 -19.51 5.01
C SER A 164 -10.78 -18.64 3.76
N GLN A 165 -11.86 -18.22 3.09
CA GLN A 165 -11.79 -17.28 1.97
C GLN A 165 -11.20 -15.93 2.40
N SER A 166 -11.59 -15.45 3.57
CA SER A 166 -11.13 -14.17 4.10
C SER A 166 -9.66 -14.20 4.50
N GLU A 167 -9.17 -15.31 5.05
CA GLU A 167 -7.75 -15.54 5.30
C GLU A 167 -6.95 -15.49 4.00
N ALA A 168 -7.41 -16.17 2.94
CA ALA A 168 -6.76 -16.15 1.64
C ALA A 168 -6.73 -14.74 1.02
N SER A 169 -7.83 -14.00 1.10
CA SER A 169 -7.91 -12.62 0.59
C SER A 169 -7.00 -11.65 1.37
N ALA A 170 -6.87 -11.82 2.69
CA ALA A 170 -5.95 -11.04 3.51
C ALA A 170 -4.49 -11.30 3.12
N GLU A 171 -4.12 -12.57 2.96
CA GLU A 171 -2.78 -12.97 2.53
C GLU A 171 -2.46 -12.49 1.11
N GLN A 172 -3.42 -12.55 0.18
CA GLN A 172 -3.25 -12.02 -1.16
C GLN A 172 -3.01 -10.51 -1.15
N ASN A 173 -3.77 -9.74 -0.36
CA ASN A 173 -3.60 -8.28 -0.25
C ASN A 173 -2.21 -7.92 0.31
N LYS A 174 -1.75 -8.66 1.34
CA LYS A 174 -0.42 -8.51 1.92
C LYS A 174 0.68 -8.79 0.89
N ASN A 175 0.57 -9.90 0.16
CA ASN A 175 1.55 -10.28 -0.86
C ASN A 175 1.58 -9.30 -2.03
N ALA A 176 0.43 -8.79 -2.47
CA ALA A 176 0.35 -7.76 -3.50
C ALA A 176 1.07 -6.48 -3.07
N LEU A 177 0.78 -5.98 -1.85
CA LEU A 177 1.47 -4.81 -1.30
C LEU A 177 2.99 -5.05 -1.21
N SER A 178 3.41 -6.21 -0.68
CA SER A 178 4.83 -6.54 -0.58
C SER A 178 5.51 -6.60 -1.94
N GLN A 179 4.87 -7.18 -2.96
CA GLN A 179 5.42 -7.23 -4.32
C GLN A 179 5.53 -5.83 -4.92
N THR A 180 4.49 -5.01 -4.81
CA THR A 180 4.53 -3.62 -5.29
C THR A 180 5.66 -2.83 -4.64
N LEU A 181 5.82 -2.92 -3.32
CA LEU A 181 6.90 -2.23 -2.62
C LEU A 181 8.27 -2.80 -3.06
N THR A 182 8.44 -4.11 -3.11
CA THR A 182 9.70 -4.71 -3.59
C THR A 182 10.05 -4.23 -5.00
N THR A 183 9.09 -4.15 -5.93
CA THR A 183 9.34 -3.62 -7.28
C THR A 183 9.72 -2.14 -7.24
N LEU A 184 9.00 -1.31 -6.49
CA LEU A 184 9.29 0.12 -6.35
C LEU A 184 10.69 0.37 -5.76
N PHE A 185 11.13 -0.46 -4.82
CA PHE A 185 12.42 -0.32 -4.15
C PHE A 185 13.56 -1.13 -4.80
N ALA A 186 13.27 -2.05 -5.72
CA ALA A 186 14.28 -2.74 -6.52
C ALA A 186 14.84 -1.83 -7.64
N ASP A 187 14.04 -0.89 -8.13
CA ASP A 187 14.40 0.03 -9.21
C ASP A 187 15.21 1.25 -8.74
N SER A 188 15.53 1.35 -7.44
CA SER A 188 16.37 2.41 -6.89
C SER A 188 17.86 2.14 -7.02
N GLY A 189 18.26 1.54 -8.16
CA GLY A 189 19.65 1.32 -8.51
C GLY A 189 20.48 2.54 -8.13
N THR A 190 21.42 2.31 -7.23
CA THR A 190 22.37 3.28 -6.68
C THR A 190 22.82 4.21 -7.80
N PRO A 191 22.76 5.55 -7.66
CA PRO A 191 23.36 6.42 -8.65
C PRO A 191 24.83 6.03 -8.77
N ALA A 192 25.27 5.62 -9.95
CA ALA A 192 26.64 5.19 -10.24
C ALA A 192 27.70 6.30 -10.06
N ALA A 193 27.34 7.43 -9.45
CA ALA A 193 28.15 8.64 -9.34
C ALA A 193 28.75 8.87 -7.93
N VAL A 194 28.56 7.97 -6.95
CA VAL A 194 29.16 8.11 -5.60
C VAL A 194 30.32 7.13 -5.36
N ALA A 195 30.84 6.49 -6.43
CA ALA A 195 31.94 5.54 -6.36
C ALA A 195 33.16 5.96 -7.20
N ALA A 196 33.39 7.26 -7.40
CA ALA A 196 34.59 7.81 -8.04
C ALA A 196 35.27 8.82 -7.12
#